data_AF-A0A8T5U1D3-F1
#
_entry.id   AF-A0A8T5U1D3-F1
#
_cell.length_a   1.000
_cell.length_b   1.000
_cell.length_c   1.000
_cell.angle_alpha   90.00
_cell.angle_beta   90.00
_cell.angle_gamma   90.00
#
_symmetry.space_group_name_H-M   'P 1'
#
loop_
_entity.id
_entity.type
_entity.pdbx_description
1 polymer ?
#
loop_
_entity_poly.entity_id
_entity_poly.type
_entity_poly.pdbx_seq_one_letter_code
_entity_poly.pdbx_strand_id
1 'polypeptide(L)'
;MVNFLLFIENISDYSKKVIDNGQTPLDVYNVCSIIRESFCRSYSIRKDNNLYIYFDSTHILIKFKGNSLRYLGSDERSQALLLKKALDKLNGVETIKSQRMQKSTPGIFVKRLLKGESILENIIDLYNDKIIVINEFEKENMKSDIINLEELDNLREYCYIFPFPQNSRSTVDFLGLIDENYKLKYANLSNIKGIENKILYVNFLIDQKENVDKELNR
;
A
#
# COMPACT_ATOMS: atom_id res chain seq x y z
N MET A 1 -8.30 9.77 7.09
CA MET A 1 -8.26 8.99 5.83
C MET A 1 -7.14 8.00 6.01
N VAL A 2 -7.39 6.71 5.87
CA VAL A 2 -6.39 5.67 6.13
C VAL A 2 -5.54 5.52 4.90
N ASN A 3 -4.26 5.25 5.08
CA ASN A 3 -3.36 5.09 3.96
C ASN A 3 -2.43 3.90 4.17
N PHE A 4 -2.29 3.14 3.11
CA PHE A 4 -1.41 1.98 3.02
C PHE A 4 -0.34 2.26 1.99
N LEU A 5 0.91 1.92 2.29
CA LEU A 5 2.02 1.95 1.35
C LEU A 5 2.60 0.55 1.23
N LEU A 6 2.46 -0.04 0.05
CA LEU A 6 3.15 -1.26 -0.33
C LEU A 6 4.48 -0.88 -0.99
N PHE A 7 5.59 -1.23 -0.36
CA PHE A 7 6.90 -1.24 -1.00
C PHE A 7 7.12 -2.61 -1.63
N ILE A 8 7.39 -2.66 -2.93
CA ILE A 8 7.62 -3.91 -3.65
C ILE A 8 8.84 -3.78 -4.55
N GLU A 9 9.75 -4.75 -4.52
CA GLU A 9 11.01 -4.67 -5.30
C GLU A 9 10.75 -4.71 -6.80
N ASN A 10 9.96 -5.68 -7.25
CA ASN A 10 9.64 -5.88 -8.66
C ASN A 10 8.25 -6.49 -8.81
N ILE A 11 7.75 -6.43 -10.04
CA ILE A 11 6.54 -7.14 -10.42
C ILE A 11 6.75 -7.74 -11.79
N SER A 12 6.29 -8.97 -11.95
CA SER A 12 6.30 -9.71 -13.21
C SER A 12 5.51 -8.94 -14.25
N ASP A 13 6.02 -8.91 -15.48
CA ASP A 13 5.19 -8.46 -16.59
C ASP A 13 4.14 -9.53 -16.92
N TYR A 14 2.97 -9.08 -17.36
CA TYR A 14 1.85 -9.95 -17.68
C TYR A 14 0.96 -9.29 -18.73
N SER A 15 0.17 -10.11 -19.42
CA SER A 15 -0.80 -9.63 -20.40
C SER A 15 -2.21 -9.98 -19.97
N LYS A 16 -3.20 -9.27 -20.54
CA LYS A 16 -4.62 -9.62 -20.37
C LYS A 16 -4.87 -11.10 -20.66
N LYS A 17 -4.28 -11.67 -21.72
CA LYS A 17 -4.46 -13.08 -22.08
C LYS A 17 -4.04 -14.05 -20.97
N VAL A 18 -2.95 -13.73 -20.27
CA VAL A 18 -2.45 -14.54 -19.14
C VAL A 18 -3.45 -14.53 -17.98
N ILE A 19 -3.98 -13.35 -17.63
CA ILE A 19 -5.01 -13.20 -16.58
C ILE A 19 -6.30 -13.91 -16.98
N ASP A 20 -6.73 -13.75 -18.23
CA ASP A 20 -7.95 -14.34 -18.77
C ASP A 20 -7.91 -15.88 -18.75
N ASN A 21 -6.71 -16.47 -18.82
CA ASN A 21 -6.47 -17.90 -18.73
C ASN A 21 -6.28 -18.42 -17.29
N GLY A 22 -6.38 -17.54 -16.28
CA GLY A 22 -6.15 -17.92 -14.88
C GLY A 22 -4.68 -18.24 -14.55
N GLN A 23 -3.74 -17.71 -15.32
CA GLN A 23 -2.30 -17.97 -15.18
C GLN A 23 -1.57 -16.78 -14.56
N THR A 24 -2.21 -16.09 -13.63
CA THR A 24 -1.68 -14.86 -13.03
C THR A 24 -0.40 -15.14 -12.23
N PRO A 25 0.70 -14.41 -12.49
CA PRO A 25 1.91 -14.51 -11.69
C PRO A 25 1.63 -14.29 -10.21
N LEU A 26 2.33 -15.03 -9.34
CA LEU A 26 2.04 -15.04 -7.89
C LEU A 26 2.19 -13.66 -7.24
N ASP A 27 3.20 -12.90 -7.64
CA ASP A 27 3.42 -11.53 -7.20
C ASP A 27 2.29 -10.58 -7.63
N VAL A 28 1.82 -10.69 -8.88
CA VAL A 28 0.66 -9.95 -9.39
C VAL A 28 -0.60 -10.33 -8.61
N TYR A 29 -0.81 -11.62 -8.35
CA TYR A 29 -1.92 -12.12 -7.55
C TYR A 29 -1.90 -11.55 -6.12
N ASN A 30 -0.72 -11.52 -5.49
CA ASN A 30 -0.54 -10.95 -4.15
C ASN A 30 -0.89 -9.46 -4.14
N VAL A 31 -0.40 -8.68 -5.12
CA VAL A 31 -0.76 -7.27 -5.25
C VAL A 31 -2.26 -7.09 -5.48
N CYS A 32 -2.89 -7.94 -6.29
CA CYS A 32 -4.35 -7.91 -6.48
C CYS A 32 -5.10 -8.17 -5.16
N SER A 33 -4.67 -9.16 -4.38
CA SER A 33 -5.24 -9.44 -3.06
C SER A 33 -5.06 -8.26 -2.11
N ILE A 34 -3.90 -7.60 -2.11
CA ILE A 34 -3.65 -6.37 -1.33
C ILE A 34 -4.60 -5.25 -1.75
N ILE A 35 -4.79 -5.02 -3.06
CA ILE A 35 -5.76 -4.03 -3.57
C ILE A 35 -7.17 -4.37 -3.09
N ARG A 36 -7.57 -5.65 -3.17
CA ARG A 36 -8.88 -6.11 -2.71
C ARG A 36 -9.08 -5.81 -1.23
N GLU A 37 -8.18 -6.25 -0.36
CA GLU A 37 -8.33 -6.06 1.10
C GLU A 37 -8.16 -4.58 1.53
N SER A 38 -7.52 -3.76 0.70
CA SER A 38 -7.44 -2.31 0.93
C SER A 38 -8.76 -1.58 0.70
N PHE A 39 -9.61 -2.06 -0.21
CA PHE A 39 -10.79 -1.31 -0.68
C PHE A 39 -12.12 -2.05 -0.59
N CYS A 40 -12.17 -3.32 -0.95
CA CYS A 40 -13.42 -4.05 -1.11
C CYS A 40 -14.06 -4.40 0.24
N ARG A 41 -15.35 -4.10 0.38
CA ARG A 41 -16.26 -4.63 1.40
C ARG A 41 -17.35 -5.42 0.69
N SER A 42 -18.15 -6.20 1.42
CA SER A 42 -19.22 -7.04 0.85
C SER A 42 -20.18 -6.29 -0.08
N TYR A 43 -20.47 -5.01 0.22
CA TYR A 43 -21.46 -4.20 -0.54
C TYR A 43 -20.95 -2.82 -0.97
N SER A 44 -19.67 -2.52 -0.76
CA SER A 44 -19.14 -1.18 -1.02
C SER A 44 -17.62 -1.17 -1.15
N ILE A 45 -17.06 0.00 -1.47
CA ILE A 45 -15.63 0.27 -1.39
C ILE A 45 -15.33 1.21 -0.23
N ARG A 46 -14.19 1.01 0.45
CA ARG A 46 -13.63 1.93 1.45
C ARG A 46 -13.17 3.22 0.78
N LYS A 47 -14.04 4.23 0.77
CA LYS A 47 -13.77 5.54 0.14
C LYS A 47 -12.71 6.36 0.89
N ASP A 48 -12.53 6.02 2.15
CA ASP A 48 -11.68 6.62 3.15
C ASP A 48 -10.27 6.01 3.19
N ASN A 49 -9.99 5.03 2.33
CA ASN A 49 -8.67 4.42 2.17
C ASN A 49 -7.93 4.99 0.95
N ASN A 50 -6.61 5.06 1.06
CA ASN A 50 -5.71 5.14 -0.08
C ASN A 50 -4.73 3.99 -0.03
N LEU A 51 -4.30 3.53 -1.20
CA LEU A 51 -3.23 2.56 -1.34
C LEU A 51 -2.18 3.14 -2.29
N TYR A 52 -0.95 3.20 -1.82
CA TYR A 52 0.24 3.53 -2.57
C TYR A 52 1.00 2.23 -2.83
N ILE A 53 1.45 2.02 -4.06
CA ILE A 53 2.28 0.89 -4.44
C ILE A 53 3.52 1.45 -5.11
N TYR A 54 4.69 1.18 -4.55
CA TYR A 54 5.95 1.62 -5.09
C TYR A 54 6.77 0.41 -5.55
N PHE A 55 7.08 0.38 -6.84
CA PHE A 55 7.93 -0.63 -7.47
C PHE A 55 9.36 -0.11 -7.55
N ASP A 56 10.26 -0.68 -6.76
CA ASP A 56 11.61 -0.15 -6.61
C ASP A 56 12.45 -0.28 -7.89
N SER A 57 12.47 -1.47 -8.51
CA SER A 57 13.21 -1.75 -9.74
C SER A 57 12.88 -0.84 -10.92
N THR A 58 11.66 -0.28 -10.98
CA THR A 58 11.20 0.59 -12.06
C THR A 58 11.00 2.04 -11.62
N HIS A 59 11.18 2.32 -10.33
CA HIS A 59 10.85 3.58 -9.67
C HIS A 59 9.43 4.08 -10.01
N ILE A 60 8.46 3.17 -10.08
CA ILE A 60 7.06 3.53 -10.38
C ILE A 60 6.27 3.60 -9.09
N LEU A 61 5.62 4.74 -8.85
CA LEU A 61 4.64 4.95 -7.79
C LEU A 61 3.22 4.96 -8.38
N ILE A 62 2.35 4.10 -7.85
CA ILE A 62 0.92 4.05 -8.18
C ILE A 62 0.13 4.41 -6.93
N LYS A 63 -0.86 5.30 -7.07
CA LYS A 63 -1.81 5.68 -6.02
C LYS A 63 -3.23 5.33 -6.41
N PHE A 64 -3.88 4.51 -5.60
CA PHE A 64 -5.31 4.24 -5.62
C PHE A 64 -5.98 5.14 -4.56
N LYS A 65 -6.91 5.99 -4.99
CA LYS A 65 -7.63 6.95 -4.13
C LYS A 65 -9.09 6.52 -3.96
N GLY A 66 -9.41 5.94 -2.80
CA GLY A 66 -10.69 5.27 -2.54
C GLY A 66 -11.92 6.10 -2.88
N ASN A 67 -11.96 7.39 -2.50
CA ASN A 67 -13.12 8.24 -2.73
C ASN A 67 -13.43 8.54 -4.22
N SER A 68 -12.47 8.29 -5.10
CA SER A 68 -12.57 8.54 -6.54
C SER A 68 -12.43 7.27 -7.39
N LEU A 69 -12.19 6.12 -6.74
CA LEU A 69 -11.96 4.85 -7.41
C LEU A 69 -13.25 4.37 -8.08
N ARG A 70 -13.12 3.88 -9.33
CA ARG A 70 -14.21 3.29 -10.11
C ARG A 70 -13.71 2.04 -10.83
N TYR A 71 -14.65 1.18 -11.23
CA TYR A 71 -14.40 -0.04 -11.98
C TYR A 71 -13.54 -1.10 -11.26
N LEU A 72 -13.27 -0.92 -9.96
CA LEU A 72 -12.63 -1.95 -9.14
C LEU A 72 -13.69 -2.98 -8.75
N GLY A 73 -13.63 -4.15 -9.38
CA GLY A 73 -14.30 -5.37 -8.94
C GLY A 73 -13.53 -6.09 -7.83
N SER A 74 -14.24 -6.93 -7.07
CA SER A 74 -13.64 -7.79 -6.05
C SER A 74 -12.88 -8.98 -6.63
N ASP A 75 -13.05 -9.26 -7.92
CA ASP A 75 -12.33 -10.31 -8.63
C ASP A 75 -10.90 -9.88 -9.02
N GLU A 76 -10.00 -10.87 -9.03
CA GLU A 76 -8.60 -10.72 -9.37
C GLU A 76 -8.39 -10.11 -10.76
N ARG A 77 -9.19 -10.53 -11.74
CA ARG A 77 -9.09 -10.05 -13.12
C ARG A 77 -9.33 -8.54 -13.18
N SER A 78 -10.36 -8.02 -12.51
CA SER A 78 -10.62 -6.59 -12.46
C SER A 78 -9.45 -5.81 -11.85
N GLN A 79 -8.82 -6.32 -10.79
CA GLN A 79 -7.68 -5.70 -10.12
C GLN A 79 -6.45 -5.70 -11.03
N ALA A 80 -6.11 -6.86 -11.61
CA ALA A 80 -4.97 -7.04 -12.51
C ALA A 80 -5.08 -6.14 -13.75
N LEU A 81 -6.27 -6.00 -14.35
CA LEU A 81 -6.44 -5.14 -15.53
C LEU A 81 -6.30 -3.65 -15.20
N LEU A 82 -6.73 -3.20 -14.02
CA LEU A 82 -6.52 -1.82 -13.57
C LEU A 82 -5.04 -1.55 -13.27
N LEU A 83 -4.37 -2.50 -12.61
CA LEU A 83 -2.94 -2.42 -12.33
C LEU A 83 -2.12 -2.39 -13.62
N LYS A 84 -2.42 -3.26 -14.59
CA LYS A 84 -1.75 -3.29 -15.89
C LYS A 84 -1.91 -1.98 -16.64
N LYS A 85 -3.13 -1.41 -16.70
CA LYS A 85 -3.38 -0.09 -17.29
C LYS A 85 -2.58 1.02 -16.61
N ALA A 86 -2.33 0.91 -15.30
CA ALA A 86 -1.52 1.86 -14.57
C ALA A 86 -0.04 1.72 -14.92
N LEU A 87 0.50 0.50 -14.93
CA LEU A 87 1.88 0.20 -15.34
C LEU A 87 2.15 0.63 -16.79
N ASP A 88 1.27 0.25 -17.72
CA ASP A 88 1.41 0.55 -19.16
C ASP A 88 1.31 2.05 -19.46
N LYS A 89 0.69 2.85 -18.59
CA LYS A 89 0.59 4.31 -18.76
C LYS A 89 1.97 4.98 -18.79
N LEU A 90 2.98 4.36 -18.20
CA LEU A 90 4.36 4.85 -18.13
C LEU A 90 5.31 4.11 -19.08
N ASN A 91 4.82 3.15 -19.86
CA ASN A 91 5.61 2.45 -20.87
C ASN A 91 5.78 3.32 -22.12
N GLY A 92 7.01 3.39 -22.65
CA GLY A 92 7.32 4.17 -23.85
C GLY A 92 7.41 5.68 -23.66
N VAL A 93 7.41 6.18 -22.42
CA VAL A 93 7.62 7.61 -22.13
C VAL A 93 8.92 7.80 -21.36
N GLU A 94 10.02 7.96 -22.11
CA GLU A 94 11.38 8.13 -21.58
C GLU A 94 11.59 9.44 -20.78
N THR A 95 10.66 10.39 -20.89
CA THR A 95 10.89 11.79 -20.49
C THR A 95 9.77 12.42 -19.66
N ILE A 96 9.06 11.66 -18.83
CA ILE A 96 8.15 12.31 -17.86
C ILE A 96 8.95 12.82 -16.67
N LYS A 97 9.60 13.98 -16.86
CA LYS A 97 10.01 14.91 -15.79
C LYS A 97 8.79 15.63 -15.18
N SER A 98 7.59 15.03 -15.21
CA SER A 98 6.41 15.65 -14.60
C SER A 98 6.54 15.55 -13.09
N GLN A 99 6.58 16.70 -12.42
CA GLN A 99 6.46 16.76 -10.97
C GLN A 99 5.11 16.19 -10.47
N ARG A 100 4.08 16.12 -11.33
CA ARG A 100 2.72 15.70 -10.94
C ARG A 100 2.42 14.25 -11.33
N MET A 101 1.65 13.56 -10.49
CA MET A 101 1.10 12.24 -10.81
C MET A 101 0.10 12.34 -11.98
N GLN A 102 0.15 11.38 -12.89
CA GLN A 102 -0.75 11.28 -14.04
C GLN A 102 -1.93 10.36 -13.73
N LYS A 103 -3.12 10.71 -14.19
CA LYS A 103 -4.29 9.84 -14.06
C LYS A 103 -4.21 8.69 -15.07
N SER A 104 -4.30 7.44 -14.59
CA SER A 104 -4.45 6.25 -15.43
C SER A 104 -5.94 5.94 -15.66
N THR A 105 -6.70 5.79 -14.57
CA THR A 105 -8.16 5.57 -14.58
C THR A 105 -8.80 6.36 -13.42
N PRO A 106 -10.14 6.46 -13.29
CA PRO A 106 -10.74 7.18 -12.15
C PRO A 106 -10.27 6.64 -10.81
N GLY A 107 -9.59 7.50 -10.04
CA GLY A 107 -9.01 7.17 -8.75
C GLY A 107 -7.70 6.41 -8.79
N ILE A 108 -7.09 6.17 -9.96
CA ILE A 108 -5.76 5.57 -10.07
C ILE A 108 -4.81 6.55 -10.75
N PHE A 109 -3.72 6.86 -10.05
CA PHE A 109 -2.70 7.80 -10.49
C PHE A 109 -1.34 7.12 -10.49
N VAL A 110 -0.46 7.54 -11.41
CA VAL A 110 0.87 6.95 -11.60
C VAL A 110 1.93 8.03 -11.77
N LYS A 111 3.14 7.75 -11.30
CA LYS A 111 4.30 8.61 -11.47
C LYS A 111 5.56 7.77 -11.56
N ARG A 112 6.44 8.07 -12.50
CA ARG A 112 7.81 7.57 -12.50
C ARG A 112 8.67 8.53 -11.66
N LEU A 113 9.38 7.99 -10.69
CA LEU A 113 10.32 8.72 -9.84
C LEU A 113 11.71 8.66 -10.49
N LEU A 114 12.49 9.72 -10.33
CA LEU A 114 13.86 9.79 -10.86
C LEU A 114 14.84 8.97 -10.01
N LYS A 115 14.54 8.86 -8.72
CA LYS A 115 15.30 8.10 -7.71
C LYS A 115 14.33 7.56 -6.66
N GLY A 116 14.73 6.51 -5.96
CA GLY A 116 13.95 5.96 -4.84
C GLY A 116 13.70 6.97 -3.72
N GLU A 117 14.69 7.81 -3.40
CA GLU A 117 14.60 8.88 -2.41
C GLU A 117 13.43 9.86 -2.66
N SER A 118 13.08 10.11 -3.92
CA SER A 118 11.97 10.98 -4.29
C SER A 118 10.61 10.44 -3.86
N ILE A 119 10.52 9.18 -3.40
CA ILE A 119 9.27 8.63 -2.87
C ILE A 119 8.80 9.44 -1.65
N LEU A 120 9.73 9.90 -0.81
CA LEU A 120 9.41 10.67 0.38
C LEU A 120 8.68 11.95 -0.01
N GLU A 121 9.15 12.69 -1.01
CA GLU A 121 8.47 13.90 -1.53
C GLU A 121 7.02 13.66 -1.99
N ASN A 122 6.70 12.43 -2.38
CA ASN A 122 5.36 12.07 -2.87
C ASN A 122 4.47 11.49 -1.75
N ILE A 123 5.05 11.25 -0.57
CA ILE A 123 4.41 10.72 0.63
C ILE A 123 4.44 11.76 1.77
N ILE A 124 5.28 12.81 1.69
CA ILE A 124 5.51 13.89 2.69
C ILE A 124 4.20 14.53 3.16
N ASP A 125 3.26 14.79 2.24
CA ASP A 125 1.96 15.38 2.56
C ASP A 125 1.11 14.55 3.54
N LEU A 126 1.50 13.31 3.80
CA LEU A 126 0.60 12.38 4.41
C LEU A 126 0.75 12.22 5.93
N TYR A 127 1.90 12.48 6.61
CA TYR A 127 2.02 11.90 7.98
C TYR A 127 2.61 12.65 9.17
N ASN A 128 3.31 13.79 9.14
CA ASN A 128 3.78 14.45 10.40
C ASN A 128 4.28 13.45 11.48
N ASP A 129 5.20 12.54 11.15
CA ASP A 129 5.70 11.45 12.02
C ASP A 129 4.72 10.32 12.43
N LYS A 130 3.58 10.18 11.76
CA LYS A 130 2.59 9.12 11.98
C LYS A 130 2.77 7.98 10.98
N ILE A 131 3.96 7.39 10.97
CA ILE A 131 4.31 6.26 10.10
C ILE A 131 4.49 5.00 10.95
N ILE A 132 3.77 3.95 10.60
CA ILE A 132 3.88 2.62 11.20
C ILE A 132 4.35 1.64 10.13
N VAL A 133 5.45 0.97 10.38
CA VAL A 133 5.93 -0.13 9.54
C VAL A 133 5.41 -1.45 10.10
N ILE A 134 4.67 -2.19 9.28
CA ILE A 134 4.20 -3.53 9.60
C ILE A 134 5.24 -4.55 9.12
N ASN A 135 6.01 -5.09 10.05
CA ASN A 135 7.08 -6.03 9.75
C ASN A 135 6.98 -7.28 10.64
N GLU A 136 7.39 -8.42 10.10
CA GLU A 136 7.55 -9.68 10.82
C GLU A 136 8.97 -9.72 11.38
N PHE A 137 9.09 -9.86 12.69
CA PHE A 137 10.38 -10.05 13.35
C PHE A 137 10.23 -11.03 14.51
N GLU A 138 11.22 -11.91 14.68
CA GLU A 138 11.21 -12.98 15.69
C GLU A 138 11.54 -12.47 17.11
N LYS A 139 12.17 -11.30 17.24
CA LYS A 139 12.52 -10.71 18.54
C LYS A 139 12.27 -9.21 18.56
N GLU A 140 11.66 -8.74 19.64
CA GLU A 140 11.43 -7.32 19.94
C GLU A 140 12.75 -6.51 20.04
N ASN A 141 13.89 -7.19 20.20
CA ASN A 141 15.16 -6.58 20.60
C ASN A 141 15.92 -5.79 19.51
N MET A 142 15.36 -5.60 18.30
CA MET A 142 16.07 -4.90 17.22
C MET A 142 15.45 -3.59 16.74
N LYS A 143 14.28 -3.19 17.26
CA LYS A 143 13.65 -1.92 16.86
C LYS A 143 13.19 -1.13 18.08
N SER A 144 13.60 0.12 18.16
CA SER A 144 13.49 0.96 19.36
C SER A 144 12.10 1.52 19.65
N ASP A 145 11.13 1.40 18.72
CA ASP A 145 9.77 1.93 18.88
C ASP A 145 8.71 0.92 18.40
N ILE A 146 8.63 -0.23 19.08
CA ILE A 146 7.56 -1.22 18.84
C ILE A 146 6.27 -0.77 19.51
N ILE A 147 5.16 -0.84 18.78
CA ILE A 147 3.84 -0.46 19.24
C ILE A 147 2.83 -1.60 19.05
N ASN A 148 1.86 -1.64 19.95
CA ASN A 148 0.65 -2.43 19.78
C ASN A 148 -0.41 -1.60 19.04
N LEU A 149 -0.91 -2.09 17.90
CA LEU A 149 -1.93 -1.38 17.13
C LEU A 149 -3.24 -1.23 17.90
N GLU A 150 -3.57 -2.19 18.75
CA GLU A 150 -4.82 -2.19 19.52
C GLU A 150 -4.87 -1.02 20.53
N GLU A 151 -3.71 -0.56 20.99
CA GLU A 151 -3.57 0.52 21.98
C GLU A 151 -3.63 1.93 21.37
N LEU A 152 -3.61 2.07 20.04
CA LEU A 152 -3.57 3.40 19.39
C LEU A 152 -4.96 4.03 19.26
N ASP A 153 -5.21 5.18 19.90
CA ASP A 153 -6.53 5.84 19.89
C ASP A 153 -7.07 6.09 18.47
N ASN A 154 -6.28 6.71 17.59
CA ASN A 154 -6.72 7.08 16.25
C ASN A 154 -5.86 6.44 15.15
N LEU A 155 -6.24 5.22 14.76
CA LEU A 155 -5.60 4.46 13.68
C LEU A 155 -5.69 5.15 12.30
N ARG A 156 -6.64 6.08 12.09
CA ARG A 156 -6.85 6.72 10.79
C ARG A 156 -5.83 7.80 10.44
N GLU A 157 -5.02 8.23 11.40
CA GLU A 157 -4.01 9.27 11.20
C GLU A 157 -2.66 8.71 10.74
N TYR A 158 -2.53 7.38 10.74
CA TYR A 158 -1.27 6.72 10.42
C TYR A 158 -1.17 6.30 8.95
N CYS A 159 0.07 6.28 8.46
CA CYS A 159 0.48 5.47 7.32
C CYS A 159 0.87 4.10 7.80
N TYR A 160 0.42 3.07 7.09
CA TYR A 160 0.91 1.73 7.31
C TYR A 160 1.77 1.32 6.13
N ILE A 161 3.06 1.09 6.39
CA ILE A 161 4.04 0.65 5.39
C ILE A 161 4.18 -0.86 5.48
N PHE A 162 4.01 -1.53 4.33
CA PHE A 162 4.19 -2.96 4.16
C PHE A 162 5.31 -3.20 3.16
N PRO A 163 6.52 -3.56 3.60
CA PRO A 163 7.57 -4.00 2.70
C PRO A 163 7.26 -5.40 2.14
N PHE A 164 7.63 -5.62 0.88
CA PHE A 164 7.51 -6.91 0.20
C PHE A 164 8.65 -7.12 -0.81
N PRO A 165 9.57 -8.08 -0.59
CA PRO A 165 9.69 -8.97 0.58
C PRO A 165 10.16 -8.23 1.85
N GLN A 166 9.85 -8.78 3.02
CA GLN A 166 10.06 -8.10 4.31
C GLN A 166 11.52 -8.02 4.77
N ASN A 167 12.38 -8.93 4.31
CA ASN A 167 13.75 -9.10 4.81
C ASN A 167 14.82 -8.98 3.72
N SER A 168 14.53 -8.24 2.64
CA SER A 168 15.53 -7.98 1.60
C SER A 168 16.36 -6.74 1.91
N ARG A 169 17.53 -6.65 1.23
CA ARG A 169 18.39 -5.48 1.30
C ARG A 169 17.66 -4.21 0.84
N SER A 170 16.91 -4.28 -0.26
CA SER A 170 16.16 -3.12 -0.78
C SER A 170 15.11 -2.62 0.23
N THR A 171 14.48 -3.54 0.98
CA THR A 171 13.59 -3.16 2.09
C THR A 171 14.34 -2.45 3.21
N VAL A 172 15.53 -2.96 3.60
CA VAL A 172 16.35 -2.30 4.64
C VAL A 172 16.77 -0.90 4.18
N ASP A 173 17.24 -0.77 2.94
CA ASP A 173 17.67 0.50 2.37
C ASP A 173 16.48 1.49 2.29
N PHE A 174 15.32 1.03 1.83
CA PHE A 174 14.09 1.83 1.78
C PHE A 174 13.62 2.30 3.15
N LEU A 175 13.61 1.41 4.15
CA LEU A 175 13.22 1.78 5.51
C LEU A 175 14.23 2.72 6.15
N GLY A 176 15.54 2.53 5.89
CA GLY A 176 16.59 3.44 6.34
C GLY A 176 16.41 4.86 5.82
N LEU A 177 16.08 5.02 4.53
CA LEU A 177 15.76 6.33 3.95
C LEU A 177 14.58 7.03 4.64
N ILE A 178 13.56 6.28 5.04
CA ILE A 178 12.42 6.84 5.77
C ILE A 178 12.83 7.19 7.21
N ASP A 179 13.57 6.31 7.89
CA ASP A 179 14.01 6.49 9.29
C ASP A 179 14.92 7.72 9.47
N GLU A 180 15.70 8.08 8.44
CA GLU A 180 16.51 9.30 8.41
C GLU A 180 15.68 10.59 8.48
N ASN A 181 14.43 10.55 8.02
CA ASN A 181 13.58 11.74 7.86
C ASN A 181 12.32 11.71 8.75
N TYR A 182 11.96 10.55 9.28
CA TYR A 182 10.73 10.34 10.04
C TYR A 182 10.95 9.36 11.17
N LYS A 183 10.30 9.62 12.30
CA LYS A 183 10.30 8.67 13.41
C LYS A 183 9.44 7.46 13.09
N LEU A 184 10.06 6.33 12.73
CA LEU A 184 9.35 5.09 12.43
C LEU A 184 8.89 4.37 13.70
N LYS A 185 7.61 4.03 13.74
CA LYS A 185 7.07 3.05 14.70
C LYS A 185 6.91 1.70 14.02
N TYR A 186 7.02 0.62 14.77
CA TYR A 186 6.93 -0.74 14.24
C TYR A 186 5.82 -1.51 14.91
N ALA A 187 4.98 -2.22 14.15
CA ALA A 187 4.03 -3.17 14.71
C ALA A 187 4.32 -4.56 14.17
N ASN A 188 4.36 -5.53 15.08
CA ASN A 188 4.61 -6.93 14.74
C ASN A 188 3.28 -7.64 14.48
N LEU A 189 3.08 -8.11 13.25
CA LEU A 189 1.93 -8.93 12.85
C LEU A 189 2.40 -10.29 12.31
N SER A 190 3.45 -10.87 12.89
CA SER A 190 3.99 -12.19 12.53
C SER A 190 2.99 -13.34 12.61
N ASN A 191 1.98 -13.22 13.48
CA ASN A 191 0.91 -14.21 13.60
C ASN A 191 -0.09 -14.17 12.43
N ILE A 192 -0.07 -13.12 11.60
CA ILE A 192 -0.99 -12.93 10.47
C ILE A 192 -0.20 -13.12 9.17
N LYS A 193 -0.44 -14.22 8.47
CA LYS A 193 0.24 -14.53 7.21
C LYS A 193 -0.29 -13.69 6.06
N GLY A 194 0.61 -13.18 5.22
CA GLY A 194 0.25 -12.39 4.03
C GLY A 194 0.00 -10.92 4.35
N ILE A 195 0.37 -10.03 3.43
CA ILE A 195 0.22 -8.58 3.60
C ILE A 195 -1.26 -8.19 3.50
N GLU A 196 -2.00 -8.85 2.61
CA GLU A 196 -3.43 -8.67 2.42
C GLU A 196 -4.22 -8.89 3.72
N ASN A 197 -3.88 -9.94 4.48
CA ASN A 197 -4.55 -10.23 5.76
C ASN A 197 -4.14 -9.24 6.86
N LYS A 198 -2.91 -8.74 6.84
CA LYS A 198 -2.48 -7.67 7.76
C LYS A 198 -3.22 -6.36 7.48
N ILE A 199 -3.41 -5.99 6.21
CA ILE A 199 -4.23 -4.83 5.82
C ILE A 199 -5.68 -5.03 6.25
N LEU A 200 -6.23 -6.23 6.05
CA LEU A 200 -7.57 -6.58 6.52
C LEU A 200 -7.68 -6.41 8.04
N TYR A 201 -6.69 -6.86 8.80
CA TYR A 201 -6.66 -6.71 10.26
C TYR A 201 -6.56 -5.23 10.70
N VAL A 202 -5.71 -4.42 10.06
CA VAL A 202 -5.66 -2.97 10.34
C VAL A 202 -7.02 -2.31 10.07
N ASN A 203 -7.65 -2.62 8.94
CA ASN A 203 -8.99 -2.15 8.61
C ASN A 203 -10.05 -2.61 9.63
N PHE A 204 -9.95 -3.84 10.12
CA PHE A 204 -10.82 -4.38 11.16
C PHE A 204 -10.69 -3.62 12.48
N LEU A 205 -9.46 -3.33 12.92
CA LEU A 205 -9.22 -2.53 14.12
C LEU A 205 -9.80 -1.11 13.99
N ILE A 206 -9.63 -0.48 12.83
CA ILE A 206 -10.23 0.83 12.55
C ILE A 206 -11.76 0.76 12.67
N ASP A 207 -12.38 -0.23 12.02
CA ASP A 207 -13.85 -0.37 12.04
C ASP A 207 -14.37 -0.67 13.47
N GLN A 208 -13.64 -1.46 14.28
CA GLN A 208 -14.01 -1.71 15.67
C GLN A 208 -14.02 -0.44 16.51
N LYS A 209 -12.96 0.37 16.45
CA LYS A 209 -12.87 1.61 17.26
C LYS A 209 -13.98 2.58 16.91
N GLU A 210 -14.30 2.72 15.62
CA GLU A 210 -15.41 3.57 15.20
C GLU A 210 -16.78 3.12 15.71
N ASN A 211 -17.00 1.82 15.85
CA ASN A 211 -18.26 1.30 16.37
C ASN A 211 -18.38 1.57 17.86
N VAL A 212 -17.29 1.39 18.62
CA VAL A 212 -17.23 1.73 20.05
C VAL A 212 -17.49 3.22 20.26
N ASP A 213 -16.84 4.10 19.49
CA ASP A 213 -17.06 5.55 19.58
C ASP A 213 -18.50 5.94 19.25
N LYS A 214 -19.14 5.27 18.29
CA LYS A 214 -20.55 5.51 17.96
C LYS A 214 -21.51 5.04 19.06
N GLU A 215 -21.19 3.96 19.76
CA GLU A 215 -22.00 3.47 20.87
C GLU A 215 -21.87 4.36 22.11
N LEU A 216 -20.67 4.87 22.40
CA LEU A 216 -20.43 5.79 23.52
C LEU A 216 -21.05 7.17 23.34
N ASN A 217 -21.24 7.61 22.08
CA ASN A 217 -21.82 8.91 21.73
C ASN A 217 -23.33 8.86 21.43
N ARG A 218 -24.00 7.74 21.71
CA ARG A 218 -25.47 7.58 21.58
C ARG A 218 -26.14 7.69 22.94
#